data_AF-A0A842APM8-F1
#
_entry.id   AF-A0A842APM8-F1
#
_cell.length_a   1.000
_cell.length_b   1.000
_cell.length_c   1.000
_cell.angle_alpha   90.00
_cell.angle_beta   90.00
_cell.angle_gamma   90.00
#
_symmetry.space_group_name_H-M   'P 1'
#
loop_
_entity.id
_entity.type
_entity.pdbx_description
1 polymer ?
#
loop_
_entity_poly.entity_id
_entity_poly.type
_entity_poly.pdbx_seq_one_letter_code
_entity_poly.pdbx_strand_id
1 'polypeptide(L)'
;MITYEEEQLRQQAQRDYQTFIGNKQAIVSKISILLFDKKHTPMESLQMRLEAIAGIQLEEKVPNQTLQLVSDHLAALSTVGTEKEQQAYLELEKRMLDQRRHLWRLLT
;
A
#
# COMPACT_ATOMS: atom_id res chain seq x y z
N MET A 1 -20.40 -8.23 -6.84
CA MET A 1 -20.20 -9.23 -5.77
C MET A 1 -18.73 -9.59 -5.83
N ILE A 2 -17.94 -9.24 -4.81
CA ILE A 2 -16.50 -9.54 -4.77
C ILE A 2 -16.35 -11.06 -4.63
N THR A 3 -15.45 -11.66 -5.40
CA THR A 3 -15.22 -13.11 -5.31
C THR A 3 -14.39 -13.45 -4.07
N TYR A 4 -14.51 -14.69 -3.56
CA TYR A 4 -13.68 -15.13 -2.44
C TYR A 4 -12.17 -14.97 -2.73
N GLU A 5 -11.74 -15.28 -3.95
CA GLU A 5 -10.34 -15.16 -4.37
C GLU A 5 -9.85 -13.70 -4.41
N GLU A 6 -10.73 -12.78 -4.80
CA GLU A 6 -10.45 -11.35 -4.85
C GLU A 6 -10.35 -10.74 -3.46
N GLU A 7 -11.21 -11.17 -2.53
CA GLU A 7 -11.11 -10.78 -1.12
C GLU A 7 -9.82 -11.32 -0.47
N GLN A 8 -9.43 -12.56 -0.79
CA GLN A 8 -8.15 -13.12 -0.32
C GLN A 8 -6.95 -12.33 -0.87
N LEU A 9 -6.97 -11.95 -2.15
CA LEU A 9 -5.93 -11.10 -2.74
C LEU A 9 -5.88 -9.73 -2.06
N ARG A 10 -7.03 -9.10 -1.80
CA ARG A 10 -7.13 -7.82 -1.09
C ARG A 10 -6.49 -7.91 0.29
N GLN A 11 -6.87 -8.90 1.09
CA GLN A 11 -6.33 -9.10 2.44
C GLN A 11 -4.82 -9.36 2.43
N GLN A 12 -4.33 -10.11 1.45
CA GLN A 12 -2.89 -10.34 1.33
C GLN A 12 -2.15 -9.07 0.92
N ALA A 13 -2.68 -8.30 -0.03
CA ALA A 13 -2.12 -7.01 -0.41
C ALA A 13 -2.09 -6.02 0.76
N GLN A 14 -3.16 -5.98 1.58
CA GLN A 14 -3.20 -5.18 2.80
C GLN A 14 -2.08 -5.57 3.77
N ARG A 15 -1.94 -6.86 4.11
CA ARG A 15 -0.88 -7.35 5.01
C ARG A 15 0.53 -7.00 4.51
N ASP A 16 0.75 -7.19 3.22
CA ASP A 16 2.03 -6.86 2.58
C ASP A 16 2.29 -5.34 2.63
N TYR A 17 1.26 -4.52 2.41
CA TYR A 17 1.36 -3.06 2.50
C TYR A 17 1.61 -2.57 3.94
N GLN A 18 0.93 -3.17 4.92
CA GLN A 18 1.16 -2.89 6.34
C GLN A 18 2.61 -3.15 6.72
N THR A 19 3.16 -4.28 6.28
CA THR A 19 4.57 -4.64 6.50
C THR A 19 5.51 -3.63 5.85
N PHE A 20 5.19 -3.18 4.63
CA PHE A 20 5.97 -2.17 3.91
C PHE A 20 6.01 -0.82 4.62
N ILE A 21 4.86 -0.34 5.07
CA ILE A 21 4.76 0.99 5.65
C ILE A 21 5.18 1.01 7.13
N GLY A 22 4.91 -0.07 7.87
CA GLY A 22 5.24 -0.21 9.29
C GLY A 22 6.70 -0.60 9.57
N ASN A 23 7.36 -1.34 8.67
CA ASN A 23 8.73 -1.80 8.90
C ASN A 23 9.69 -1.45 7.75
N LYS A 24 10.64 -0.54 8.02
CA LYS A 24 11.65 -0.08 7.06
C LYS A 24 12.66 -1.18 6.65
N GLN A 25 12.81 -2.23 7.46
CA GLN A 25 13.79 -3.31 7.26
C GLN A 25 13.16 -4.64 6.84
N ALA A 26 11.83 -4.75 6.81
CA ALA A 26 11.16 -6.00 6.45
C ALA A 26 11.31 -6.31 4.95
N ILE A 27 11.56 -7.59 4.65
CA ILE A 27 11.40 -8.12 3.29
C ILE A 27 9.91 -8.18 3.01
N VAL A 28 9.42 -7.26 2.19
CA VAL A 28 8.01 -7.23 1.79
C VAL A 28 7.83 -8.04 0.52
N SER A 29 6.87 -8.97 0.55
CA SER A 29 6.31 -9.51 -0.69
C SER A 29 5.47 -8.43 -1.38
N LYS A 30 6.07 -7.70 -2.32
CA LYS A 30 5.30 -6.72 -3.13
C LYS A 30 4.38 -7.38 -4.16
N ILE A 31 4.43 -8.71 -4.30
CA ILE A 31 3.75 -9.45 -5.37
C ILE A 31 2.24 -9.21 -5.28
N SER A 32 1.67 -9.33 -4.08
CA SER A 32 0.22 -9.21 -3.87
C SER A 32 -0.27 -7.77 -4.11
N ILE A 33 0.52 -6.77 -3.67
CA ILE A 33 0.24 -5.34 -3.92
C ILE A 33 0.21 -5.08 -5.44
N LEU A 34 1.25 -5.49 -6.16
CA LEU A 34 1.35 -5.26 -7.60
C LEU A 34 0.32 -6.06 -8.41
N LEU A 35 -0.04 -7.27 -7.96
CA LEU A 35 -1.10 -8.06 -8.57
C LEU A 35 -2.47 -7.42 -8.34
N PHE A 36 -2.70 -6.85 -7.16
CA PHE A 36 -3.92 -6.11 -6.86
C PHE A 36 -4.01 -4.88 -7.75
N ASP A 37 -2.96 -4.06 -7.81
CA ASP A 37 -2.91 -2.85 -8.66
C ASP A 37 -3.09 -3.13 -10.15
N LYS A 38 -2.66 -4.30 -10.63
CA LYS A 38 -2.87 -4.69 -12.03
C LYS A 38 -4.32 -5.07 -12.33
N LYS A 39 -5.07 -5.55 -11.34
CA LYS A 39 -6.43 -6.06 -11.50
C LYS A 39 -7.51 -5.03 -11.23
N HIS A 40 -7.19 -3.97 -10.51
CA HIS A 40 -8.16 -3.00 -9.99
C HIS A 40 -7.86 -1.60 -10.51
N THR A 41 -8.84 -0.72 -10.37
CA THR A 41 -8.69 0.70 -10.69
C THR A 41 -7.74 1.39 -9.71
N PRO A 42 -7.14 2.53 -10.09
CA PRO A 42 -6.28 3.28 -9.17
C PRO A 42 -6.98 3.64 -7.86
N MET A 43 -8.27 3.98 -7.92
CA MET A 43 -9.08 4.29 -6.75
C MET A 43 -9.18 3.10 -5.78
N GLU A 44 -9.52 1.90 -6.27
CA GLU A 44 -9.62 0.68 -5.46
C GLU A 44 -8.27 0.33 -4.82
N SER A 45 -7.18 0.54 -5.56
CA SER A 45 -5.82 0.38 -5.06
C SER A 45 -5.48 1.35 -3.93
N LEU A 46 -5.91 2.61 -4.00
CA LEU A 46 -5.70 3.56 -2.91
C LEU A 46 -6.59 3.25 -1.69
N GLN A 47 -7.84 2.83 -1.91
CA GLN A 47 -8.73 2.40 -0.84
C GLN A 47 -8.16 1.22 -0.06
N MET A 48 -7.62 0.21 -0.77
CA MET A 48 -6.95 -0.93 -0.13
C MET A 48 -5.80 -0.49 0.79
N ARG A 49 -5.02 0.53 0.37
CA ARG A 49 -3.93 1.11 1.17
C ARG A 49 -4.44 1.87 2.40
N LEU A 50 -5.53 2.62 2.26
CA LEU A 50 -6.19 3.31 3.38
C LEU A 50 -6.71 2.32 4.43
N GLU A 51 -7.36 1.24 3.98
CA GLU A 51 -7.81 0.15 4.85
C GLU A 51 -6.64 -0.50 5.60
N ALA A 52 -5.52 -0.73 4.89
CA ALA A 52 -4.31 -1.27 5.48
C ALA A 52 -3.73 -0.36 6.58
N ILE A 53 -3.64 0.96 6.34
CA ILE A 53 -3.14 1.93 7.33
C ILE A 53 -4.07 2.02 8.54
N ALA A 54 -5.38 2.03 8.32
CA ALA A 54 -6.37 2.02 9.41
C ALA A 54 -6.18 0.79 10.31
N GLY A 55 -5.89 -0.38 9.72
CA GLY A 55 -5.54 -1.58 10.47
C GLY A 55 -4.32 -1.40 11.39
N ILE A 56 -3.25 -0.75 10.91
CA ILE A 56 -2.05 -0.48 11.73
C ILE A 56 -2.35 0.50 12.86
N GLN A 57 -3.10 1.57 12.59
CA GLN A 57 -3.44 2.58 13.59
C GLN A 57 -4.30 2.01 14.73
N LEU A 58 -5.11 0.97 14.47
CA LEU A 58 -5.86 0.26 15.50
C LEU A 58 -4.96 -0.60 16.40
N GLU A 59 -3.83 -1.09 15.87
CA GLU A 59 -2.86 -1.91 16.61
C GLU A 59 -1.84 -1.03 17.39
N GLU A 60 -1.31 0.00 16.74
CA GLU A 60 -0.43 1.01 17.34
C GLU A 60 -1.28 1.93 18.22
N LYS A 61 -1.47 1.58 19.49
CA LYS A 61 -2.21 2.37 20.51
C LYS A 61 -1.77 3.85 20.65
N VAL A 62 -0.74 4.28 19.93
CA VAL A 62 -0.19 5.65 19.90
C VAL A 62 -0.13 6.15 18.45
N PRO A 63 -0.59 7.38 18.14
CA PRO A 63 -0.60 7.90 16.78
C PRO A 63 0.80 8.03 16.18
N ASN A 64 1.05 7.31 15.09
CA ASN A 64 2.26 7.44 14.30
C ASN A 64 2.09 8.58 13.28
N GLN A 65 2.75 9.71 13.54
CA GLN A 65 2.64 10.91 12.69
C GLN A 65 3.02 10.64 11.22
N THR A 66 3.95 9.72 10.96
CA THR A 66 4.32 9.37 9.58
C THR A 66 3.18 8.62 8.90
N LEU A 67 2.55 7.66 9.58
CA LEU A 67 1.38 6.96 9.05
C LEU A 67 0.20 7.90 8.84
N GLN A 68 0.00 8.87 9.74
CA GLN A 68 -1.06 9.86 9.59
C GLN A 68 -0.86 10.71 8.32
N LEU A 69 0.36 11.22 8.08
CA LEU A 69 0.67 11.99 6.88
C LEU A 69 0.42 11.19 5.59
N VAL A 70 0.77 9.90 5.58
CA VAL A 70 0.52 9.04 4.41
C VAL A 70 -0.99 8.78 4.25
N SER A 71 -1.70 8.53 5.35
CA SER A 71 -3.16 8.36 5.36
C SER A 71 -3.88 9.58 4.79
N ASP A 72 -3.55 10.77 5.27
CA ASP A 72 -4.16 12.04 4.84
C ASP A 72 -3.90 12.29 3.34
N HIS A 73 -2.68 12.01 2.87
CA HIS A 73 -2.35 12.14 1.46
C HIS A 73 -3.11 11.16 0.56
N LEU A 74 -3.20 9.89 0.96
CA LEU A 74 -3.98 8.88 0.25
C LEU A 74 -5.47 9.20 0.24
N ALA A 75 -6.00 9.73 1.34
CA ALA A 75 -7.39 10.17 1.45
C ALA A 75 -7.66 11.34 0.49
N ALA A 76 -6.75 12.31 0.39
CA ALA A 76 -6.86 13.40 -0.56
C ALA A 76 -6.86 12.90 -2.02
N LEU A 77 -5.93 11.99 -2.37
CA LEU A 77 -5.89 11.38 -3.71
C LEU A 77 -7.16 10.59 -4.04
N SER A 78 -7.74 9.92 -3.06
CA SER A 78 -8.96 9.11 -3.22
C SER A 78 -10.24 9.95 -3.27
N THR A 79 -10.24 11.18 -2.75
CA THR A 79 -11.45 12.03 -2.67
C THR A 79 -11.50 13.06 -3.78
N VAL A 80 -10.37 13.71 -4.08
CA VAL A 80 -10.31 14.84 -5.02
C VAL A 80 -9.23 14.67 -6.10
N GLY A 81 -8.39 13.64 -6.00
CA GLY A 81 -7.36 13.35 -7.00
C GLY A 81 -7.97 12.83 -8.30
N THR A 82 -7.40 13.25 -9.42
CA THR A 82 -7.71 12.70 -10.74
C THR A 82 -7.13 11.29 -10.89
N GLU A 83 -7.70 10.47 -11.76
CA GLU A 83 -7.19 9.12 -12.04
C GLU A 83 -5.69 9.12 -12.44
N LYS A 84 -5.25 10.16 -13.16
CA LYS A 84 -3.84 10.35 -13.52
C LYS A 84 -2.94 10.58 -12.30
N GLU A 85 -3.38 11.36 -11.32
CA GLU A 85 -2.63 11.61 -10.09
C GLU A 85 -2.60 10.37 -9.20
N GLN A 86 -3.71 9.65 -9.11
CA GLN A 86 -3.79 8.36 -8.42
C GLN A 86 -2.81 7.36 -9.04
N GLN A 87 -2.82 7.23 -10.37
CA GLN A 87 -1.90 6.35 -11.08
C GLN A 87 -0.43 6.77 -10.92
N ALA A 88 -0.14 8.08 -10.97
CA ALA A 88 1.22 8.59 -10.76
C ALA A 88 1.74 8.25 -9.35
N TYR A 89 0.88 8.30 -8.33
CA TYR A 89 1.23 7.85 -6.99
C TYR A 89 1.58 6.35 -6.97
N LEU A 90 0.75 5.49 -7.56
CA LEU A 90 0.98 4.04 -7.62
C LEU A 90 2.29 3.69 -8.33
N GLU A 91 2.62 4.42 -9.41
CA GLU A 91 3.90 4.25 -10.11
C GLU A 91 5.10 4.65 -9.26
N LEU A 92 5.00 5.76 -8.52
CA LEU A 92 6.04 6.19 -7.58
C LEU A 92 6.23 5.14 -6.48
N GLU A 93 5.15 4.64 -5.89
CA GLU A 93 5.19 3.61 -4.86
C GLU A 93 5.82 2.32 -5.37
N LYS A 94 5.46 1.88 -6.59
CA LYS A 94 6.08 0.73 -7.25
C LYS A 94 7.60 0.90 -7.37
N ARG A 95 8.09 2.08 -7.76
CA ARG A 95 9.53 2.36 -7.81
C ARG A 95 10.18 2.27 -6.42
N MET A 96 9.51 2.73 -5.36
CA MET A 96 10.01 2.60 -3.99
C MET A 96 10.07 1.12 -3.54
N LEU A 97 9.05 0.32 -3.88
CA LEU A 97 9.02 -1.12 -3.65
C LEU A 97 10.11 -1.88 -4.43
N ASP A 98 10.48 -1.39 -5.62
CA ASP A 98 11.62 -1.90 -6.40
C ASP A 98 12.97 -1.55 -5.74
N GLN A 99 13.15 -0.30 -5.29
CA GLN A 99 14.40 0.16 -4.68
C GLN A 99 14.72 -0.50 -3.35
N ARG A 100 13.73 -0.69 -2.46
CA ARG A 100 13.96 -1.39 -1.17
C ARG A 100 14.47 -2.82 -1.37
N ARG A 101 14.07 -3.51 -2.43
CA ARG A 101 14.59 -4.84 -2.80
C ARG A 101 16.06 -4.78 -3.23
N HIS A 102 16.46 -3.70 -3.89
CA HIS A 102 17.81 -3.57 -4.46
C HIS A 102 18.87 -3.28 -3.40
N LEU A 103 18.53 -2.53 -2.35
CA LEU A 103 19.42 -2.27 -1.21
C LEU A 103 19.73 -3.56 -0.43
N TRP A 104 18.79 -4.52 -0.38
CA TRP A 104 18.99 -5.76 0.35
C TRP A 104 19.91 -6.76 -0.39
N ARG A 105 19.81 -6.84 -1.73
CA ARG A 105 20.71 -7.67 -2.55
C ARG A 105 22.18 -7.24 -2.54
N LEU A 106 22.47 -6.01 -2.13
CA LEU A 106 23.82 -5.48 -2.03
C LEU A 106 24.44 -5.70 -0.65
N LEU A 107 23.65 -6.16 0.33
CA LEU A 107 24.06 -6.37 1.72
C LEU A 107 24.07 -7.85 2.12
N THR A 108 23.83 -8.76 1.17
CA THR A 108 23.91 -10.23 1.29
C THR A 108 24.86 -10.76 0.23
#